data_AF-H5Y2L8-F1
#
_entry.id   AF-H5Y2L8-F1
#
_cell.length_a   1.000
_cell.length_b   1.000
_cell.length_c   1.000
_cell.angle_alpha   90.00
_cell.angle_beta   90.00
_cell.angle_gamma   90.00
#
_symmetry.space_group_name_H-M   'P 1'
#
loop_
_entity.id
_entity.type
_entity.pdbx_description
1 polymer ?
#
loop_
_entity_poly.entity_id
_entity_poly.type
_entity_poly.pdbx_seq_one_letter_code
_entity_poly.pdbx_strand_id
1 'polypeptide(L)'
;MHPSDPSNQETILTKVKNRLELKTEDMDSLIKDYIEELGWRILHYCNLLDIPNSLKFTWVSMTIDAVRIDLPHVDEISDTVGGSEAVKIGDTQVSPGRGDGVSNTSKDVIDKVVLNYRIDLNRYRKLRW
;
A
#
# COMPACT_ATOMS: atom_id res chain seq x y z
N MET A 1 -12.17 -4.75 10.53
CA MET A 1 -11.19 -5.63 9.86
C MET A 1 -9.87 -5.33 10.52
N HIS A 2 -9.30 -6.32 11.21
CA HIS A 2 -8.02 -6.17 11.88
C HIS A 2 -6.88 -6.36 10.85
N PRO A 3 -5.82 -5.52 10.86
CA PRO A 3 -4.72 -5.59 9.89
C PRO A 3 -3.97 -6.93 9.87
N SER A 4 -3.79 -7.54 11.04
CA SER A 4 -3.09 -8.83 11.21
C SER A 4 -4.00 -10.05 11.09
N ASP A 5 -5.27 -9.88 10.73
CA ASP A 5 -6.19 -11.00 10.54
C ASP A 5 -5.93 -11.65 9.16
N PRO A 6 -5.52 -12.93 9.10
CA PRO A 6 -5.09 -13.58 7.87
C PRO A 6 -6.19 -13.61 6.81
N SER A 7 -7.46 -13.77 7.18
CA SER A 7 -8.58 -13.77 6.20
C SER A 7 -8.76 -12.41 5.51
N ASN A 8 -8.49 -11.32 6.24
CA ASN A 8 -8.54 -9.97 5.70
C ASN A 8 -7.36 -9.72 4.75
N GLN A 9 -6.16 -10.14 5.16
CA GLN A 9 -4.94 -10.01 4.36
C GLN A 9 -5.05 -10.77 3.04
N GLU A 10 -5.54 -12.01 3.06
CA GLU A 10 -5.77 -12.81 1.84
C GLU A 10 -6.72 -12.10 0.88
N THR A 11 -7.82 -11.56 1.40
CA THR A 11 -8.80 -10.87 0.53
C THR A 11 -8.21 -9.63 -0.14
N ILE A 12 -7.31 -8.92 0.54
CA ILE A 12 -6.63 -7.74 0.00
C ILE A 12 -5.56 -8.16 -0.98
N LEU A 13 -4.74 -9.15 -0.62
CA LEU A 13 -3.72 -9.73 -1.48
C LEU A 13 -4.33 -10.18 -2.81
N THR A 14 -5.42 -10.94 -2.81
CA THR A 14 -6.09 -11.36 -4.06
C THR A 14 -6.51 -10.16 -4.90
N LYS A 15 -7.02 -9.08 -4.29
CA LYS A 15 -7.41 -7.86 -5.03
C LYS A 15 -6.21 -7.10 -5.57
N VAL A 16 -5.09 -7.09 -4.85
CA VAL A 16 -3.83 -6.46 -5.27
C VAL A 16 -3.24 -7.25 -6.44
N LYS A 17 -3.11 -8.58 -6.32
CA LYS A 17 -2.62 -9.47 -7.39
C LYS A 17 -3.44 -9.33 -8.66
N ASN A 18 -4.77 -9.34 -8.55
CA ASN A 18 -5.66 -9.15 -9.70
C ASN A 18 -5.48 -7.81 -10.41
N ARG A 19 -5.06 -6.75 -9.72
CA ARG A 19 -4.85 -5.41 -10.29
C ARG A 19 -3.44 -5.21 -10.83
N LEU A 20 -2.47 -5.93 -10.30
CA LEU A 20 -1.08 -5.93 -10.74
C LEU A 20 -0.79 -7.05 -11.76
N GLU A 21 -1.78 -7.88 -12.09
CA GLU A 21 -1.64 -9.03 -13.00
C GLU A 21 -0.51 -10.00 -12.60
N LEU A 22 -0.18 -10.05 -11.30
CA LEU A 22 0.84 -10.94 -10.75
C LEU A 22 0.36 -12.38 -10.85
N LYS A 23 1.17 -13.21 -11.50
CA LYS A 23 0.85 -14.63 -11.75
C LYS A 23 1.62 -15.56 -10.82
N THR A 24 2.72 -15.08 -10.24
CA THR A 24 3.52 -15.86 -9.30
C THR A 24 3.06 -15.66 -7.86
N GLU A 25 3.51 -16.54 -6.96
CA GLU A 25 3.33 -16.41 -5.51
C GLU A 25 4.60 -15.94 -4.80
N ASP A 26 5.69 -15.72 -5.54
CA ASP A 26 7.00 -15.36 -4.99
C ASP A 26 6.97 -14.05 -4.18
N MET A 27 6.08 -13.13 -4.56
CA MET A 27 5.90 -11.83 -3.92
C MET A 27 4.84 -11.81 -2.82
N ASP A 28 4.12 -12.92 -2.59
CA ASP A 28 2.93 -12.91 -1.73
C ASP A 28 3.28 -12.60 -0.27
N SER A 29 4.42 -13.10 0.23
CA SER A 29 4.87 -12.79 1.60
C SER A 29 5.21 -11.31 1.75
N LEU A 30 5.92 -10.74 0.79
CA LEU A 30 6.32 -9.34 0.83
C LEU A 30 5.11 -8.41 0.71
N ILE A 31 4.16 -8.72 -0.17
CA ILE A 31 2.92 -7.94 -0.30
C ILE A 31 2.08 -8.05 0.98
N LYS A 32 2.04 -9.20 1.65
CA LYS A 32 1.36 -9.34 2.96
C LYS A 32 1.98 -8.43 4.02
N ASP A 33 3.30 -8.30 4.07
CA ASP A 33 3.98 -7.38 4.98
C ASP A 33 3.57 -5.92 4.72
N TYR A 34 3.50 -5.52 3.44
CA TYR A 34 2.99 -4.20 3.05
C TYR A 34 1.53 -3.96 3.45
N ILE A 35 0.67 -4.98 3.23
CA ILE A 35 -0.74 -4.93 3.62
C ILE A 35 -0.84 -4.68 5.12
N GLU A 36 -0.13 -5.48 5.93
CA GLU A 36 -0.15 -5.37 7.38
C GLU A 36 0.34 -3.99 7.85
N GLU A 37 1.50 -3.54 7.38
CA GLU A 37 2.08 -2.26 7.79
C GLU A 37 1.17 -1.07 7.44
N LEU A 38 0.63 -1.04 6.21
CA LEU A 38 -0.33 -0.01 5.81
C LEU A 38 -1.61 -0.06 6.63
N GLY A 39 -2.09 -1.26 6.98
CA GLY A 39 -3.26 -1.43 7.81
C GLY A 39 -3.05 -0.81 9.20
N TRP A 40 -1.91 -1.09 9.85
CA TRP A 40 -1.54 -0.46 11.12
C TRP A 40 -1.43 1.06 11.00
N ARG A 41 -0.86 1.55 9.91
CA ARG A 41 -0.73 3.01 9.68
C ARG A 41 -2.07 3.70 9.46
N ILE A 42 -3.02 3.06 8.76
CA ILE A 42 -4.40 3.55 8.62
C ILE A 42 -5.08 3.62 9.99
N LEU A 43 -4.97 2.57 10.81
CA LEU A 43 -5.55 2.55 12.16
C LEU A 43 -4.98 3.69 13.02
N HIS A 44 -3.66 3.84 13.03
CA HIS A 44 -2.98 4.87 13.79
C HIS A 44 -3.37 6.28 13.33
N TYR A 45 -3.38 6.52 12.02
CA TYR A 45 -3.74 7.82 11.43
C TYR A 45 -5.19 8.20 11.71
N CYS A 46 -6.12 7.27 11.50
CA CYS A 46 -7.55 7.49 11.69
C CYS A 46 -7.98 7.41 13.16
N ASN A 47 -7.10 6.93 14.04
CA ASN A 47 -7.40 6.62 15.44
C ASN A 47 -8.59 5.65 15.56
N LEU A 48 -8.50 4.53 14.85
CA LEU A 48 -9.50 3.46 14.82
C LEU A 48 -8.94 2.18 15.47
N LEU A 49 -9.83 1.37 16.01
CA LEU A 49 -9.49 0.01 16.50
C LEU A 49 -9.54 -1.02 15.37
N ASP A 50 -10.36 -0.76 14.35
CA ASP A 50 -10.63 -1.65 13.23
C ASP A 50 -10.80 -0.85 11.94
N ILE A 51 -10.33 -1.42 10.82
CA ILE A 51 -10.53 -0.82 9.50
C ILE A 51 -11.97 -1.14 9.05
N PRO A 52 -12.81 -0.13 8.75
CA PRO A 52 -14.14 -0.34 8.21
C PRO A 52 -14.07 -0.88 6.77
N ASN A 53 -15.07 -1.68 6.37
CA ASN A 53 -15.16 -2.23 5.01
C ASN A 53 -15.13 -1.15 3.91
N SER A 54 -15.59 0.07 4.21
CA SER A 54 -15.53 1.20 3.29
C SER A 54 -14.12 1.68 2.96
N LEU A 55 -13.13 1.42 3.83
CA LEU A 55 -11.72 1.70 3.60
C LEU A 55 -10.98 0.55 2.91
N LYS A 56 -11.65 -0.59 2.66
CA LYS A 56 -11.02 -1.76 2.04
C LYS A 56 -10.42 -1.47 0.67
N PHE A 57 -11.14 -0.74 -0.18
CA PHE A 57 -10.64 -0.38 -1.51
C PHE A 57 -9.51 0.66 -1.42
N THR A 58 -9.59 1.60 -0.48
CA THR A 58 -8.49 2.55 -0.21
C THR A 58 -7.23 1.81 0.23
N TRP A 59 -7.35 0.84 1.14
CA TRP A 59 -6.22 0.03 1.60
C TRP A 59 -5.60 -0.81 0.46
N VAL A 60 -6.42 -1.39 -0.43
CA VAL A 60 -5.93 -2.07 -1.64
C VAL A 60 -5.15 -1.10 -2.54
N SER A 61 -5.69 0.09 -2.83
CA SER A 61 -5.02 1.07 -3.69
C SER A 61 -3.71 1.57 -3.07
N MET A 62 -3.71 1.85 -1.77
CA MET A 62 -2.49 2.22 -1.02
C MET A 62 -1.42 1.14 -1.10
N THR A 63 -1.80 -0.14 -1.01
CA THR A 63 -0.87 -1.26 -1.12
C THR A 63 -0.25 -1.33 -2.52
N ILE A 64 -1.07 -1.19 -3.56
CA ILE A 64 -0.60 -1.18 -4.95
C ILE A 64 0.40 -0.05 -5.18
N ASP A 65 0.07 1.16 -4.70
CA ASP A 65 0.94 2.32 -4.86
C ASP A 65 2.27 2.14 -4.11
N ALA A 66 2.22 1.63 -2.87
CA ALA A 66 3.44 1.35 -2.10
C ALA A 66 4.34 0.33 -2.81
N VAL A 67 3.75 -0.78 -3.27
CA VAL A 67 4.47 -1.85 -4.00
C VAL A 67 5.06 -1.31 -5.31
N ARG A 68 4.32 -0.51 -6.08
CA ARG A 68 4.81 0.07 -7.35
C ARG A 68 5.96 1.04 -7.16
N ILE A 69 5.95 1.83 -6.09
CA ILE A 69 7.02 2.80 -5.80
C ILE A 69 8.26 2.10 -5.23
N ASP A 70 8.06 1.14 -4.32
CA ASP A 70 9.17 0.53 -3.58
C ASP A 70 9.85 -0.60 -4.37
N LEU A 71 9.10 -1.29 -5.25
CA LEU A 71 9.60 -2.41 -6.06
C LEU A 71 9.52 -2.13 -7.59
N PRO A 72 10.02 -0.98 -8.07
CA PRO A 72 9.91 -0.60 -9.48
C PRO A 72 10.80 -1.45 -10.41
N HIS A 73 11.83 -2.12 -9.87
CA HIS A 73 12.81 -2.92 -10.62
C HIS A 73 12.50 -4.42 -10.60
N VAL A 74 11.44 -4.84 -9.91
CA VAL A 74 10.99 -6.23 -9.96
C VAL A 74 10.34 -6.43 -11.31
N ASP A 75 10.87 -7.33 -12.14
CA ASP A 75 10.41 -7.58 -13.52
C ASP A 75 8.88 -7.72 -13.61
N GLU A 76 8.28 -8.47 -12.67
CA GLU A 76 6.83 -8.72 -12.60
C GLU A 76 6.00 -7.46 -12.27
N ILE A 77 6.61 -6.44 -11.66
CA ILE A 77 5.97 -5.17 -11.29
C ILE A 77 6.34 -4.07 -12.29
N SER A 78 7.54 -4.12 -12.87
CA SER A 78 8.08 -3.18 -13.86
C SER A 78 7.20 -3.10 -15.11
N ASP A 79 6.63 -4.23 -15.55
CA ASP A 79 5.67 -4.23 -16.67
C ASP A 79 4.36 -3.47 -16.34
N THR A 80 4.02 -3.34 -15.06
CA THR A 80 2.84 -2.60 -14.60
C THR A 80 3.12 -1.11 -14.31
N VAL A 81 4.39 -0.79 -14.08
CA VAL A 81 4.91 0.57 -13.86
C VAL A 81 5.45 1.04 -15.19
N GLY A 82 4.55 1.47 -16.10
CA GLY A 82 4.91 1.93 -17.44
C GLY A 82 6.17 2.79 -17.45
N GLY A 83 7.28 2.15 -17.82
CA GLY A 83 8.67 2.62 -17.89
C GLY A 83 9.07 3.79 -17.01
N SER A 84 9.81 3.55 -15.91
CA SER A 84 10.81 4.46 -15.27
C SER A 84 10.46 5.95 -15.06
N GLU A 85 9.23 6.38 -15.29
CA GLU A 85 8.78 7.76 -15.17
C GLU A 85 8.09 7.88 -13.81
N ALA A 86 8.34 9.01 -13.13
CA ALA A 86 7.88 9.25 -11.77
C ALA A 86 6.42 8.79 -11.57
N VAL A 87 6.18 7.94 -10.57
CA VAL A 87 4.83 7.44 -10.30
C VAL A 87 4.02 8.61 -9.72
N LYS A 88 3.08 9.12 -10.51
CA LYS A 88 2.20 10.20 -10.09
C LYS A 88 1.05 9.63 -9.26
N ILE A 89 1.07 9.91 -7.96
CA ILE A 89 0.02 9.49 -7.02
C ILE A 89 -0.71 10.75 -6.57
N GLY A 90 -1.88 10.97 -7.18
CA GLY A 90 -2.64 12.21 -6.98
C GLY A 90 -1.85 13.44 -7.42
N ASP A 91 -1.57 14.35 -6.49
CA ASP A 91 -0.82 15.60 -6.72
C ASP A 91 0.68 15.49 -6.43
N THR A 92 1.16 14.34 -5.92
CA THR A 92 2.59 14.16 -5.66
C THR A 92 3.21 13.22 -6.67
N GLN A 93 4.38 13.62 -7.16
CA GLN A 93 5.25 12.75 -7.93
C GLN A 93 6.20 12.05 -6.95
N VAL A 94 6.20 10.72 -6.97
CA VAL A 94 7.12 9.93 -6.16
C VAL A 94 8.09 9.23 -7.11
N SER A 95 9.37 9.56 -6.97
CA SER A 95 10.43 8.85 -7.68
C SER A 95 10.62 7.48 -7.03
N PRO A 96 10.66 6.39 -7.83
CA PRO A 96 10.89 5.06 -7.30
C PRO A 96 12.26 4.94 -6.62
N GLY A 97 12.31 4.21 -5.50
CA GLY A 97 13.53 4.00 -4.75
C GLY A 97 14.50 3.04 -5.47
N ARG A 98 15.78 3.41 -5.58
CA ARG A 98 16.86 2.46 -5.92
C ARG A 98 17.29 1.72 -4.65
N GLY A 99 16.55 0.69 -4.26
CA GLY A 99 16.90 -0.12 -3.09
C GLY A 99 16.42 -1.54 -3.25
N ASP A 100 17.36 -2.48 -3.31
CA ASP A 100 17.10 -3.92 -3.25
C ASP A 100 16.84 -4.29 -1.77
N GLY A 101 15.58 -4.30 -1.35
CA GLY A 101 15.15 -4.71 -0.01
C GLY A 101 14.40 -3.64 0.82
N VAL A 102 13.65 -4.13 1.82
CA VAL A 102 12.89 -3.33 2.80
C VAL A 102 13.88 -2.47 3.62
N SER A 103 14.20 -1.29 3.10
CA SER A 103 15.15 -0.34 3.67
C SER A 103 14.39 0.86 4.24
N ASN A 104 15.09 1.84 4.81
CA ASN A 104 14.45 3.10 5.24
C ASN A 104 13.60 3.76 4.14
N THR A 105 13.89 3.46 2.87
CA THR A 105 13.09 3.83 1.69
C THR A 105 11.65 3.35 1.78
N SER A 106 11.41 2.10 2.21
CA SER A 106 10.07 1.52 2.27
C SER A 106 9.20 2.23 3.32
N LYS A 107 9.79 2.67 4.44
CA LYS A 107 9.09 3.50 5.44
C LYS A 107 8.70 4.87 4.88
N ASP A 108 9.62 5.53 4.17
CA ASP A 108 9.36 6.82 3.50
C ASP A 108 8.27 6.69 2.41
N VAL A 109 8.27 5.58 1.66
CA VAL A 109 7.25 5.27 0.66
C VAL A 109 5.89 5.09 1.32
N ILE A 110 5.82 4.27 2.36
CA ILE A 110 4.59 4.03 3.12
C ILE A 110 4.03 5.33 3.70
N ASP A 111 4.88 6.19 4.27
CA ASP A 111 4.46 7.50 4.79
C ASP A 111 3.94 8.43 3.68
N LYS A 112 4.62 8.50 2.54
CA LYS A 112 4.17 9.28 1.38
C LYS A 112 2.81 8.79 0.88
N VAL A 113 2.62 7.48 0.77
CA VAL A 113 1.33 6.88 0.37
C VAL A 113 0.24 7.27 1.36
N VAL A 114 0.45 7.09 2.67
CA VAL A 114 -0.53 7.49 3.69
C VAL A 114 -0.88 8.98 3.60
N LEU A 115 0.12 9.85 3.43
CA LEU A 115 -0.09 11.29 3.32
C LEU A 115 -0.85 11.70 2.04
N ASN A 116 -0.67 10.97 0.93
CA ASN A 116 -1.43 11.21 -0.30
C ASN A 116 -2.91 10.85 -0.15
N TYR A 117 -3.19 9.73 0.52
CA TYR A 117 -4.56 9.29 0.78
C TYR A 117 -5.22 10.01 1.97
N ARG A 118 -4.59 11.05 2.54
CA ARG A 118 -5.14 11.79 3.68
C ARG A 118 -6.55 12.31 3.47
N ILE A 119 -6.94 12.68 2.24
CA ILE A 119 -8.29 13.21 1.94
C ILE A 119 -9.35 12.10 2.13
N ASP A 120 -9.02 10.88 1.72
CA ASP A 120 -9.86 9.70 1.93
C ASP A 120 -9.87 9.25 3.38
N LEU A 121 -8.70 9.26 4.03
CA LEU A 121 -8.55 8.85 5.43
C LEU A 121 -9.17 9.85 6.43
N ASN A 122 -9.09 11.16 6.15
CA ASN A 122 -9.63 12.21 7.03
C ASN A 122 -11.13 12.07 7.24
N ARG A 123 -11.88 11.51 6.27
CA ARG A 123 -13.32 11.23 6.42
C ARG A 123 -13.63 10.24 7.53
N TYR A 124 -12.68 9.39 7.88
CA TYR A 124 -12.82 8.35 8.90
C TYR A 124 -12.04 8.66 10.19
N ARG A 125 -11.31 9.78 10.21
CA ARG A 125 -10.46 10.16 11.33
C ARG A 125 -11.32 10.61 12.52
N LYS A 126 -11.22 9.88 13.63
CA LYS A 126 -11.86 10.26 14.90
C LYS A 126 -10.93 11.17 15.69
N LEU A 127 -11.18 12.48 15.60
CA LEU A 127 -10.50 13.47 16.43
C LEU A 127 -10.93 13.25 17.89
N ARG A 128 -9.97 12.89 18.75
CA ARG A 128 -10.14 12.97 20.20
C ARG A 128 -10.04 14.45 20.58
N TRP A 129 -11.12 14.96 21.18
CA TRP A 129 -11.15 16.22 21.90
C TRP A 129 -10.75 15.98 23.36
#